data_AF-A0A077NVI2-F1
#
_entry.id   AF-A0A077NVI2-F1
#
_cell.length_a   1.000
_cell.length_b   1.000
_cell.length_c   1.000
_cell.angle_alpha   90.00
_cell.angle_beta   90.00
_cell.angle_gamma   90.00
#
_symmetry.space_group_name_H-M   'P 1'
#
loop_
_entity.id
_entity.type
_entity.pdbx_description
1 polymer ?
#
loop_
_entity_poly.entity_id
_entity_poly.type
_entity_poly.pdbx_seq_one_letter_code
_entity_poly.pdbx_strand_id
1 'polypeptide(L)' 'MTIKVSQLNPIDLLSLIAHVLESAQRLSAIESGSQLACELFDFAQQAAQEASNLENIN' A
#
# COMPACT_ATOMS: atom_id res chain seq x y z
N MET A 1 3.11 17.80 0.22
CA MET A 1 2.00 17.71 -0.75
C MET A 1 1.36 16.35 -0.54
N THR A 2 0.14 16.28 0.02
CA THR A 2 -0.51 15.02 0.39
C THR A 2 -1.38 14.56 -0.77
N ILE A 3 -1.01 13.45 -1.42
CA ILE A 3 -1.85 12.82 -2.44
C ILE A 3 -3.01 12.14 -1.70
N LYS A 4 -4.25 12.53 -2.01
CA LYS A 4 -5.43 11.81 -1.53
C LYS A 4 -5.61 10.58 -2.42
N VAL A 5 -5.72 9.40 -1.79
CA VAL A 5 -5.91 8.10 -2.44
C VAL A 5 -7.09 8.11 -3.41
N SER A 6 -8.16 8.87 -3.10
CA SER A 6 -9.34 9.05 -3.96
C SER A 6 -9.10 9.77 -5.29
N GLN A 7 -7.90 10.33 -5.52
CA GLN A 7 -7.52 10.96 -6.79
C GLN A 7 -6.71 10.02 -7.71
N LEU A 8 -6.33 8.84 -7.23
CA LEU A 8 -5.64 7.84 -8.03
C LEU A 8 -6.67 6.96 -8.75
N ASN A 9 -6.40 6.63 -10.01
CA ASN A 9 -7.17 5.63 -10.73
C ASN A 9 -7.04 4.29 -9.96
N PRO A 10 -8.11 3.51 -9.74
CA PRO A 10 -8.03 2.26 -8.97
C PRO A 10 -6.94 1.29 -9.46
N ILE A 11 -6.69 1.25 -10.77
CA ILE A 11 -5.62 0.45 -11.39
C ILE A 11 -4.23 0.95 -10.97
N ASP A 12 -4.04 2.27 -10.94
CA ASP A 12 -2.78 2.89 -10.51
C ASP A 12 -2.55 2.68 -9.00
N LEU A 13 -3.63 2.68 -8.21
CA LEU A 13 -3.59 2.43 -6.77
C LEU A 13 -3.20 0.97 -6.45
N LEU A 14 -3.82 -0.01 -7.11
CA LEU A 14 -3.45 -1.42 -6.96
C LEU A 14 -1.99 -1.67 -7.38
N SER A 15 -1.55 -1.03 -8.46
CA SER A 15 -0.16 -1.11 -8.92
C SER A 15 0.82 -0.50 -7.91
N LEU A 16 0.46 0.62 -7.28
CA LEU A 16 1.26 1.23 -6.22
C LEU A 16 1.35 0.32 -4.99
N ILE A 17 0.23 -0.25 -4.55
CA ILE A 17 0.17 -1.19 -3.42
C ILE A 17 1.06 -2.41 -3.69
N ALA A 18 1.01 -2.97 -4.89
CA ALA A 18 1.85 -4.10 -5.28
C ALA A 18 3.35 -3.77 -5.17
N HIS A 19 3.78 -2.60 -5.66
CA HIS A 19 5.17 -2.16 -5.54
C HIS A 19 5.61 -1.94 -4.10
N VAL A 20 4.72 -1.41 -3.24
CA VAL A 20 5.00 -1.23 -1.81
C VAL A 20 5.19 -2.58 -1.12
N LEU A 21 4.33 -3.56 -1.39
CA LEU A 21 4.45 -4.91 -0.85
C LEU A 21 5.73 -5.61 -1.30
N GLU A 22 6.11 -5.47 -2.57
CA GLU A 22 7.37 -6.04 -3.08
C GLU A 22 8.60 -5.40 -2.39
N SER A 23 8.53 -4.10 -2.11
CA SER A 23 9.57 -3.38 -1.35
C SER A 23 9.63 -3.83 0.10
N ALA A 24 8.47 -4.00 0.76
CA ALA A 24 8.36 -4.51 2.12
C ALA A 24 8.96 -5.93 2.23
N GLN A 25 8.68 -6.79 1.25
CA GLN A 25 9.23 -8.15 1.21
C GLN A 25 10.76 -8.13 1.09
N ARG A 26 11.33 -7.29 0.22
CA ARG A 26 12.79 -7.11 0.11
C ARG A 26 13.41 -6.56 1.39
N LEU A 27 12.74 -5.61 2.04
CA LEU A 27 13.17 -5.03 3.33
C LEU A 27 13.12 -6.05 4.47
N SER A 28 12.12 -6.94 4.48
CA SER A 28 11.98 -7.97 5.52
C SER A 28 13.12 -8.99 5.51
N ALA A 29 13.80 -9.16 4.37
CA ALA A 29 14.99 -10.01 4.24
C ALA A 29 16.26 -9.36 4.83
N ILE A 30 16.20 -8.09 5.24
CA ILE A 30 17.29 -7.35 5.87
C ILE A 30 16.98 -7.26 7.38
N GLU A 31 17.93 -7.63 8.23
CA GLU A 31 17.74 -7.74 9.69
C GLU A 31 17.28 -6.41 10.33
N SER A 32 17.79 -5.28 9.86
CA SER A 32 17.38 -3.93 10.28
C SER A 32 16.15 -3.39 9.54
N GLY A 33 15.66 -4.09 8.51
CA GLY A 33 14.54 -3.67 7.67
C GLY A 33 13.18 -4.21 8.11
N SER A 34 13.14 -5.08 9.13
CA SER A 34 11.90 -5.78 9.52
C SER A 34 10.80 -4.84 10.03
N GLN A 35 11.15 -3.81 10.80
CA GLN A 35 10.18 -2.85 11.32
C GLN A 35 9.56 -2.02 10.18
N LEU A 36 10.39 -1.49 9.28
CA LEU A 36 9.90 -0.74 8.12
C LEU A 36 9.09 -1.64 7.17
N ALA A 37 9.47 -2.91 7.01
CA ALA A 37 8.68 -3.87 6.24
C ALA A 37 7.27 -4.05 6.82
N CYS A 38 7.14 -4.19 8.15
CA CYS A 38 5.84 -4.27 8.82
C CYS A 38 5.01 -3.00 8.59
N GLU A 39 5.59 -1.81 8.74
CA GLU A 39 4.90 -0.53 8.51
C GLU A 39 4.41 -0.40 7.05
N LEU A 40 5.19 -0.88 6.08
CA LEU A 40 4.78 -0.90 4.67
C LEU A 40 3.68 -1.92 4.39
N PHE A 41 3.68 -3.08 5.08
CA PHE A 41 2.58 -4.04 5.00
C PHE A 41 1.27 -3.46 5.55
N ASP A 42 1.33 -2.80 6.72
CA ASP A 42 0.16 -2.17 7.34
C ASP A 42 -0.41 -1.05 6.44
N PHE A 43 0.47 -0.21 5.89
CA PHE A 43 0.09 0.83 4.93
C PHE A 43 -0.60 0.24 3.69
N ALA A 44 0.00 -0.79 3.07
CA ALA A 44 -0.55 -1.44 1.89
C ALA A 44 -1.93 -2.05 2.16
N GLN A 45 -2.12 -2.64 3.35
CA GLN A 45 -3.39 -3.23 3.77
C GLN A 45 -4.47 -2.17 3.99
N GLN A 46 -4.14 -1.05 4.64
CA GLN A 46 -5.05 0.09 4.81
C GLN A 46 -5.44 0.70 3.45
N ALA A 47 -4.47 0.93 2.57
CA ALA A 47 -4.72 1.47 1.24
C ALA A 47 -5.63 0.55 0.39
N ALA A 48 -5.44 -0.77 0.47
CA ALA A 48 -6.31 -1.73 -0.20
C ALA A 48 -7.74 -1.73 0.37
N GLN A 49 -7.88 -1.64 1.69
CA GLN A 49 -9.19 -1.56 2.34
C GLN A 49 -9.93 -0.27 1.97
N GLU A 50 -9.23 0.86 1.93
CA GLU A 50 -9.80 2.14 1.48
C GLU A 50 -10.24 2.09 0.01
N ALA A 51 -9.44 1.48 -0.87
CA ALA A 51 -9.80 1.28 -2.27
C ALA A 51 -11.09 0.44 -2.42
N SER A 52 -11.19 -0.67 -1.70
CA SER A 52 -12.37 -1.55 -1.73
C SER A 52 -13.62 -0.87 -1.18
N ASN A 53 -13.46 -0.01 -0.15
CA ASN A 53 -14.57 0.77 0.39
C ASN A 53 -15.05 1.84 -0.60
N LEU A 54 -14.17 2.43 -1.42
CA LEU A 54 -14.55 3.39 -2.46
C LEU A 54 -15.37 2.74 -3.59
N GLU A 55 -15.10 1.47 -3.93
CA GLU A 55 -15.88 0.73 -4.93
C GLU A 55 -17.29 0.36 -4.43
N ASN A 56 -17.49 0.20 -3.12
CA ASN A 56 -18.80 -0.16 -2.53
C ASN A 56 -19.79 1.01 -2.38
N ILE A 57 -19.40 2.25 -2.72
CA ILE A 57 -20.23 3.47 -2.56
C ILE A 57 -20.80 3.94 -3.92
N ASN A 58 -20.51 3.25 -5.02
CA ASN A 58 -21.12 3.47 -6.35
C ASN A 58 -22.19 2.42 -6.65
#